data_AF-K1S603-F1
#
_entry.id   AF-K1S603-F1
#
_cell.length_a   1.000
_cell.length_b   1.000
_cell.length_c   1.000
_cell.angle_alpha   90.00
_cell.angle_beta   90.00
_cell.angle_gamma   90.00
#
_symmetry.space_group_name_H-M   'P 1'
#
loop_
_entity.id
_entity.type
_entity.pdbx_description
1 polymer ?
#
loop_
_entity_poly.entity_id
_entity_poly.type
_entity_poly.pdbx_seq_one_letter_code
_entity_poly.pdbx_strand_id
1 'polypeptide(L)'
;MCGFVGYVNDTPDKSVNEKIIKDMADRIRHRGPDQDDYYVDSSVSLGFRRLSIIDLDGGSQPILNEDGTKVLVFNGEIYNYQPIREELIKKGHVFRTKTDSEVLLHGYEEYGCELLNKLRGMFAFVIWDSTEKKLLRRA
;
A
#
# COMPACT_ATOMS: atom_id res chain seq x y z
N MET A 1 -8.92 -9.19 -10.40
CA MET A 1 -8.23 -7.90 -10.21
C MET A 1 -8.23 -7.63 -8.72
N CYS A 2 -7.08 -7.44 -8.08
CA CYS A 2 -6.95 -7.21 -6.63
C CYS A 2 -7.85 -6.08 -6.10
N GLY A 3 -7.92 -5.93 -4.78
CA GLY A 3 -8.64 -4.83 -4.13
C GLY A 3 -8.12 -4.56 -2.73
N PHE A 4 -8.38 -3.36 -2.23
CA PHE A 4 -8.06 -2.99 -0.86
C PHE A 4 -9.25 -2.29 -0.20
N VAL A 5 -9.25 -2.33 1.13
CA VAL A 5 -10.19 -1.62 2.00
C VAL A 5 -9.40 -0.92 3.09
N GLY A 6 -9.98 0.12 3.68
CA GLY A 6 -9.40 0.76 4.84
C GLY A 6 -10.33 1.74 5.51
N TYR A 7 -10.10 1.99 6.80
CA TYR A 7 -10.82 2.96 7.60
C TYR A 7 -9.94 3.54 8.72
N VAL A 8 -10.34 4.69 9.26
CA VAL A 8 -9.72 5.33 10.42
C VAL A 8 -10.36 4.76 11.68
N ASN A 9 -9.54 4.34 12.64
CA ASN A 9 -9.98 3.63 13.83
C ASN A 9 -10.66 4.58 14.82
N ASP A 10 -11.87 4.24 15.25
CA ASP A 10 -12.60 4.96 16.30
C ASP A 10 -12.25 4.46 17.72
N THR A 11 -11.47 3.37 17.80
CA THR A 11 -11.02 2.75 19.06
C THR A 11 -9.58 2.28 18.92
N PRO A 12 -8.76 2.37 19.99
CA PRO A 12 -7.42 1.79 20.00
C PRO A 12 -7.42 0.25 20.15
N ASP A 13 -8.59 -0.39 20.34
CA ASP A 13 -8.69 -1.84 20.49
C ASP A 13 -8.35 -2.55 19.17
N LYS A 14 -7.13 -3.08 19.10
CA LYS A 14 -6.62 -3.79 17.93
C LYS A 14 -7.46 -5.01 17.56
N SER A 15 -8.00 -5.76 18.53
CA SER A 15 -8.77 -6.98 18.26
C SER A 15 -10.11 -6.68 17.57
N VAL A 16 -10.76 -5.59 17.99
CA VAL A 16 -11.97 -5.08 17.34
C VAL A 16 -11.65 -4.66 15.91
N ASN A 17 -10.56 -3.92 15.73
CA ASN A 17 -10.17 -3.39 14.43
C ASN A 17 -9.76 -4.49 13.44
N GLU A 18 -8.98 -5.48 13.89
CA GLU A 18 -8.61 -6.67 13.11
C GLU A 18 -9.86 -7.42 12.61
N LYS A 19 -10.87 -7.57 13.46
CA LYS A 19 -12.13 -8.21 13.06
C LYS A 19 -12.88 -7.39 12.00
N ILE A 20 -12.99 -6.07 12.19
CA ILE A 20 -13.72 -5.20 11.27
C ILE A 20 -13.03 -5.17 9.90
N ILE A 21 -11.71 -4.97 9.85
CA ILE A 21 -10.99 -4.88 8.57
C ILE A 21 -11.05 -6.20 7.81
N LYS A 22 -10.99 -7.33 8.52
CA LYS A 22 -11.18 -8.66 7.92
C LYS A 22 -12.59 -8.80 7.35
N ASP A 23 -13.63 -8.45 8.13
CA ASP A 23 -15.03 -8.51 7.69
C ASP A 23 -15.25 -7.62 6.44
N MET A 24 -14.61 -6.46 6.36
CA MET A 24 -14.62 -5.57 5.18
C MET A 24 -13.91 -6.20 3.97
N ALA A 25 -12.71 -6.74 4.16
CA ALA A 25 -11.93 -7.37 3.09
C ALA A 25 -12.62 -8.63 2.56
N ASP A 26 -13.32 -9.39 3.40
CA ASP A 26 -14.10 -10.57 3.00
C ASP A 26 -15.23 -10.18 2.01
N ARG A 27 -15.80 -8.96 2.09
CA ARG A 27 -16.82 -8.49 1.13
C ARG A 27 -16.28 -8.28 -0.28
N ILE A 28 -14.99 -7.98 -0.41
CA ILE A 28 -14.32 -7.81 -1.69
C ILE A 28 -13.48 -9.03 -2.09
N ARG A 29 -13.65 -10.19 -1.45
CA ARG A 29 -12.89 -11.41 -1.75
C ARG A 29 -12.95 -11.82 -3.22
N HIS A 30 -14.06 -11.58 -3.92
CA HIS A 30 -14.21 -11.86 -5.35
C HIS A 30 -13.19 -11.12 -6.24
N ARG A 31 -12.59 -10.03 -5.76
CA ARG A 31 -11.51 -9.30 -6.44
C ARG A 31 -10.16 -10.00 -6.32
N GLY A 32 -9.85 -10.55 -5.14
CA GLY A 32 -8.61 -11.26 -4.85
C GLY A 32 -8.85 -12.47 -3.96
N PRO A 33 -9.20 -13.63 -4.54
CA PRO A 33 -9.56 -14.83 -3.79
C PRO A 33 -8.35 -15.61 -3.25
N ASP A 34 -7.14 -15.28 -3.68
CA ASP A 34 -5.95 -16.13 -3.49
C ASP A 34 -5.21 -15.82 -2.19
N GLN A 35 -5.06 -14.53 -1.84
CA GLN A 35 -4.36 -14.11 -0.63
C GLN A 35 -5.03 -12.88 -0.02
N ASP A 36 -4.91 -12.75 1.30
CA ASP A 36 -5.22 -11.56 2.07
C ASP A 36 -4.11 -11.22 3.04
N ASP A 37 -4.05 -9.95 3.43
CA ASP A 37 -3.19 -9.47 4.50
C ASP A 37 -3.71 -8.12 5.02
N TYR A 38 -3.27 -7.75 6.22
CA TYR A 38 -3.86 -6.67 7.00
C TYR A 38 -2.80 -5.86 7.74
N TYR A 39 -3.00 -4.54 7.80
CA TYR A 39 -2.26 -3.65 8.69
C TYR A 39 -3.25 -2.98 9.65
N VAL A 40 -2.98 -3.08 10.94
CA VAL A 40 -3.79 -2.46 11.99
C VAL A 40 -2.89 -1.81 13.02
N ASP A 41 -3.02 -0.49 13.18
CA ASP A 41 -2.42 0.27 14.27
C ASP A 41 -3.51 0.94 15.13
N SER A 42 -3.13 1.92 15.96
CA SER A 42 -4.08 2.64 16.82
C SER A 42 -4.96 3.66 16.09
N SER A 43 -4.64 4.00 14.84
CA SER A 43 -5.23 5.11 14.08
C SER A 43 -5.90 4.67 12.78
N VAL A 44 -5.38 3.64 12.10
CA VAL A 44 -5.92 3.14 10.83
C VAL A 44 -5.90 1.63 10.76
N SER A 45 -6.79 1.12 9.92
CA SER A 45 -6.84 -0.30 9.54
C SER A 45 -6.91 -0.39 8.02
N LEU A 46 -6.01 -1.16 7.41
CA LEU A 46 -5.91 -1.38 5.98
C LEU A 46 -5.94 -2.88 5.71
N GLY A 47 -6.66 -3.31 4.67
CA GLY A 47 -6.76 -4.70 4.27
C GLY A 47 -6.61 -4.85 2.76
N PHE A 48 -5.96 -5.92 2.33
CA PHE A 48 -5.69 -6.20 0.93
C PHE A 48 -6.21 -7.58 0.51
N ARG A 49 -6.64 -7.68 -0.75
CA ARG A 49 -7.06 -8.91 -1.42
C ARG A 49 -6.31 -9.05 -2.72
N ARG A 50 -5.54 -10.11 -2.86
CA ARG A 50 -4.71 -10.38 -4.04
C ARG A 50 -5.35 -11.42 -4.96
N LEU A 51 -5.32 -11.14 -6.25
CA LEU A 51 -5.50 -12.13 -7.31
C LEU A 51 -4.12 -12.38 -7.92
N SER A 52 -3.64 -13.60 -7.82
CA SER A 52 -2.34 -14.05 -8.32
C SER A 52 -2.49 -14.51 -9.78
N ILE A 53 -2.25 -13.60 -10.73
CA ILE A 53 -2.29 -13.93 -12.18
C ILE A 53 -0.91 -14.38 -12.68
N ILE A 54 0.16 -13.67 -12.30
CA ILE A 54 1.56 -13.96 -12.64
C ILE A 54 2.41 -13.62 -11.40
N ASP A 55 3.34 -14.52 -11.06
CA ASP A 55 4.30 -14.43 -9.95
C ASP A 55 3.71 -14.48 -8.54
N LEU A 56 3.94 -15.57 -7.81
CA LEU A 56 3.42 -15.78 -6.45
C LEU A 56 4.25 -15.04 -5.39
N ASP A 57 5.51 -14.69 -5.67
CA ASP A 57 6.48 -14.26 -4.66
C ASP A 57 6.73 -12.74 -4.62
N GLY A 58 6.19 -11.97 -5.57
CA GLY A 58 6.41 -10.52 -5.65
C GLY A 58 5.29 -9.67 -5.04
N GLY A 59 5.58 -8.99 -3.92
CA GLY A 59 4.82 -7.82 -3.45
C GLY A 59 3.55 -8.10 -2.68
N SER A 60 3.64 -8.90 -1.61
CA SER A 60 2.60 -8.92 -0.57
C SER A 60 2.31 -7.50 -0.09
N GLN A 61 1.02 -7.20 0.09
CA GLN A 61 0.57 -5.92 0.59
C GLN A 61 -0.34 -6.14 1.78
N PRO A 62 -0.30 -5.30 2.82
CA PRO A 62 0.31 -3.96 2.83
C PRO A 62 1.86 -3.93 2.82
N ILE A 63 2.45 -2.99 2.07
CA ILE A 63 3.92 -2.82 1.99
C ILE A 63 4.36 -1.80 3.03
N LEU A 64 5.34 -2.15 3.86
CA LEU A 64 5.96 -1.25 4.84
C LEU A 64 7.30 -0.73 4.33
N ASN A 65 7.60 0.53 4.64
CA ASN A 65 8.91 1.12 4.39
C ASN A 65 9.95 0.53 5.37
N GLU A 66 11.19 1.00 5.29
CA GLU A 66 12.33 0.38 5.96
C GLU A 66 12.17 0.37 7.49
N ASP A 67 11.66 1.47 8.04
CA ASP A 67 11.45 1.69 9.48
C ASP A 67 10.04 1.33 9.96
N GLY A 68 9.14 0.94 9.04
CA GLY A 68 7.76 0.55 9.35
C GLY A 68 6.85 1.73 9.73
N THR A 69 7.29 2.98 9.54
CA THR A 69 6.48 4.16 9.85
C THR A 69 5.45 4.49 8.77
N LYS A 70 5.64 3.97 7.55
CA LYS A 70 4.75 4.19 6.41
C LYS A 70 4.29 2.88 5.82
N VAL A 71 3.01 2.81 5.48
CA VAL A 71 2.38 1.63 4.91
C VAL A 71 1.61 1.96 3.64
N LEU A 72 1.72 1.12 2.63
CA LEU A 72 1.07 1.24 1.33
C LEU A 72 0.12 0.07 1.09
N VAL A 73 -1.09 0.38 0.64
CA VAL A 73 -1.95 -0.53 -0.13
C VAL A 73 -2.22 0.08 -1.52
N PHE A 74 -2.22 -0.76 -2.53
CA PHE A 74 -2.15 -0.38 -3.94
C PHE A 74 -2.87 -1.41 -4.82
N ASN A 75 -3.73 -0.94 -5.71
CA ASN A 75 -4.28 -1.73 -6.79
C ASN A 75 -4.10 -1.01 -8.12
N GLY A 76 -3.38 -1.62 -9.05
CA GLY A 76 -3.13 -1.03 -10.36
C GLY A 76 -1.78 -1.41 -10.91
N GLU A 77 -1.28 -0.58 -11.82
CA GLU A 77 0.03 -0.68 -12.43
C GLU A 77 0.62 0.72 -12.64
N ILE A 78 1.90 0.90 -12.30
CA ILE A 78 2.69 2.09 -12.56
C ILE A 78 3.65 1.79 -13.71
N TYR A 79 3.31 2.24 -14.91
CA TYR A 79 4.03 1.88 -16.13
C TYR A 79 5.45 2.44 -16.21
N ASN A 80 5.70 3.58 -15.56
CA ASN A 80 7.00 4.24 -15.55
C ASN A 80 7.76 4.06 -14.23
N TYR A 81 7.54 2.96 -13.51
CA TYR A 81 8.17 2.74 -12.20
C TYR A 81 9.70 2.58 -12.29
N GLN A 82 10.24 1.98 -13.36
CA GLN A 82 11.68 1.72 -13.46
C GLN A 82 12.54 2.99 -13.38
N PRO A 83 12.32 4.05 -14.21
CA PRO A 83 13.10 5.27 -14.11
C PRO A 83 12.92 5.99 -12.76
N ILE A 84 11.71 5.94 -12.18
CA ILE A 84 11.45 6.53 -10.85
C ILE A 84 12.25 5.79 -9.78
N ARG A 85 12.26 4.46 -9.84
CA ARG A 85 13.04 3.60 -8.95
C ARG A 85 14.54 3.90 -9.04
N GLU A 86 15.07 4.05 -10.24
CA GLU A 86 16.48 4.42 -10.44
C GLU A 86 16.82 5.78 -9.82
N GLU A 87 15.93 6.78 -9.96
CA GLU A 87 16.09 8.10 -9.34
C GLU A 87 16.11 7.99 -7.80
N LEU A 88 15.18 7.23 -7.22
CA LEU A 88 15.07 7.03 -5.78
C LEU A 88 16.26 6.23 -5.20
N ILE A 89 16.74 5.21 -5.90
CA ILE A 89 17.95 4.46 -5.48
C ILE A 89 19.16 5.41 -5.45
N LYS A 90 19.33 6.29 -6.44
CA LYS A 90 20.41 7.29 -6.46
C LYS A 90 20.33 8.28 -5.29
N LYS A 91 19.14 8.48 -4.73
CA LYS A 91 18.89 9.32 -3.56
C LYS A 91 19.03 8.58 -2.22
N GLY A 92 19.25 7.27 -2.27
CA GLY A 92 19.55 6.45 -1.09
C GLY A 92 18.42 5.59 -0.57
N HIS A 93 17.26 5.52 -1.25
CA HIS A 93 16.15 4.64 -0.84
C HIS A 93 16.48 3.16 -1.09
N VAL A 94 16.01 2.29 -0.19
CA VAL A 94 16.32 0.85 -0.21
C VAL A 94 15.05 0.04 -0.47
N PHE A 95 14.85 -0.33 -1.73
CA PHE A 95 13.72 -1.16 -2.14
C PHE A 95 13.90 -2.62 -1.71
N ARG A 96 12.86 -3.19 -1.10
CA ARG A 96 12.78 -4.60 -0.67
C ARG A 96 12.18 -5.51 -1.72
N THR A 97 11.33 -4.98 -2.59
CA THR A 97 10.63 -5.74 -3.62
C THR A 97 11.10 -5.31 -5.01
N LYS A 98 10.68 -6.04 -6.05
CA LYS A 98 10.84 -5.63 -7.45
C LYS A 98 9.55 -5.11 -8.07
N THR A 99 8.49 -4.94 -7.27
CA THR A 99 7.20 -4.49 -7.79
C THR A 99 7.24 -3.01 -8.15
N ASP A 100 6.33 -2.64 -9.03
CA ASP A 100 6.10 -1.26 -9.42
C ASP A 100 5.56 -0.43 -8.25
N SER A 101 4.70 -1.02 -7.42
CA SER A 101 4.02 -0.34 -6.31
C SER A 101 4.96 0.31 -5.29
N GLU A 102 6.13 -0.26 -5.01
CA GLU A 102 7.05 0.24 -3.98
C GLU A 102 7.60 1.64 -4.29
N VAL A 103 7.60 2.07 -5.56
CA VAL A 103 7.98 3.45 -5.93
C VAL A 103 7.02 4.49 -5.35
N LEU A 104 5.78 4.11 -5.01
CA LEU A 104 4.84 5.00 -4.31
C LEU A 104 5.33 5.33 -2.91
N LEU A 105 5.85 4.33 -2.21
CA LEU A 105 6.22 4.45 -0.82
C LEU A 105 7.46 5.36 -0.66
N HIS A 106 8.53 5.01 -1.36
CA HIS A 106 9.75 5.83 -1.38
C HIS A 106 9.58 7.16 -2.12
N GLY A 107 8.73 7.18 -3.16
CA GLY A 107 8.39 8.42 -3.84
C GLY A 107 7.66 9.41 -2.92
N TYR A 108 6.82 8.92 -2.02
CA TYR A 108 6.15 9.76 -1.03
C TYR A 108 7.13 10.27 0.03
N GLU A 109 8.10 9.45 0.46
CA GLU A 109 9.17 9.88 1.37
C GLU A 109 10.00 11.02 0.78
N GLU A 110 10.33 10.95 -0.51
CA GLU A 110 11.19 11.93 -1.17
C GLU A 110 10.44 13.18 -1.65
N TYR A 111 9.25 13.01 -2.22
CA TYR A 111 8.53 14.09 -2.92
C TYR A 111 7.21 14.49 -2.26
N GLY A 112 6.74 13.76 -1.25
CA GLY A 112 5.40 13.92 -0.70
C GLY A 112 4.32 13.78 -1.78
N CYS A 113 3.36 14.70 -1.79
CA CYS A 113 2.26 14.71 -2.76
C CYS A 113 2.72 14.99 -4.20
N GLU A 114 3.86 15.65 -4.40
CA GLU A 114 4.37 15.98 -5.74
C GLU A 114 4.77 14.74 -6.55
N LEU A 115 4.93 13.59 -5.88
CA LEU A 115 5.09 12.29 -6.54
C LEU A 115 3.98 12.04 -7.58
N LEU A 116 2.75 12.46 -7.30
CA LEU A 116 1.60 12.20 -8.17
C LEU A 116 1.77 12.77 -9.58
N ASN A 117 2.58 13.82 -9.74
CA ASN A 117 2.89 14.44 -11.02
C ASN A 117 3.91 13.64 -11.84
N LYS A 118 4.63 12.70 -11.22
CA LYS A 118 5.64 11.84 -11.86
C LYS A 118 5.07 10.49 -12.33
N LEU A 119 3.93 10.06 -11.79
CA LEU A 119 3.38 8.73 -12.04
C LEU A 119 2.61 8.64 -13.37
N ARG A 120 2.81 7.54 -14.09
CA ARG A 120 2.01 7.17 -15.27
C ARG A 120 1.50 5.76 -15.06
N GLY A 121 0.18 5.59 -15.13
CA GLY A 121 -0.42 4.31 -14.84
C GLY A 121 -1.92 4.38 -14.66
N MET A 122 -2.48 3.25 -14.25
CA MET A 122 -3.84 3.13 -13.75
C MET A 122 -3.74 2.54 -12.36
N PHE A 123 -4.11 3.32 -11.34
CA PHE A 123 -3.93 2.85 -9.97
C PHE A 123 -4.87 3.56 -8.99
N ALA A 124 -5.17 2.82 -7.93
CA ALA A 124 -5.69 3.35 -6.69
C ALA A 124 -4.74 2.95 -5.56
N PHE A 125 -4.52 3.82 -4.58
CA PHE A 125 -3.66 3.53 -3.45
C PHE A 125 -4.04 4.33 -2.20
N VAL A 126 -3.54 3.85 -1.06
CA VAL A 126 -3.48 4.56 0.21
C VAL A 126 -2.07 4.41 0.78
N ILE A 127 -1.46 5.53 1.17
CA ILE A 127 -0.27 5.58 2.01
C ILE A 127 -0.67 6.16 3.37
N TRP A 128 -0.41 5.43 4.43
CA TRP A 128 -0.50 5.93 5.80
C TRP A 128 0.88 6.23 6.33
N ASP A 129 1.05 7.45 6.86
CA ASP A 129 2.24 7.92 7.56
C ASP A 129 1.93 8.05 9.04
N SER A 130 2.42 7.10 9.83
CA SER A 130 2.19 7.06 11.29
C SER A 130 2.97 8.14 12.05
N THR A 131 4.05 8.68 11.48
CA THR A 131 4.87 9.73 12.09
C THR A 131 4.15 11.06 12.03
N GLU A 132 3.60 11.40 10.87
CA GLU A 132 2.83 12.64 10.68
C GLU A 132 1.34 12.49 10.97
N LYS A 133 0.86 11.25 11.17
CA LYS A 133 -0.56 10.89 11.24
C LYS A 133 -1.35 11.40 10.03
N LYS A 134 -0.79 11.18 8.83
CA LYS A 134 -1.39 11.62 7.56
C LYS A 134 -1.67 10.44 6.65
N LEU A 135 -2.74 10.58 5.88
CA LEU A 135 -3.14 9.61 4.89
C LEU A 135 -3.16 10.29 3.52
N LEU A 136 -2.33 9.80 2.60
CA LEU A 136 -2.37 10.17 1.19
C LEU A 136 -3.13 9.08 0.43
N ARG A 137 -4.13 9.46 -0.36
CA ARG A 137 -4.90 8.52 -1.17
C ARG A 137 -5.19 9.05 -2.56
N ARG A 138 -5.29 8.15 -3.53
CA ARG A 138 -5.80 8.41 -4.88
C ARG A 138 -6.57 7.19 -5.36
N ALA A 139 -7.73 7.42 -5.98
CA ALA A 139 -8.60 6.38 -6.54
C ALA A 139 -9.08 6.79 -7.92
#